data_AF-A0A366KQN4-F1
#
_entry.id   AF-A0A366KQN4-F1
#
_cell.length_a   1.000
_cell.length_b   1.000
_cell.length_c   1.000
_cell.angle_alpha   90.00
_cell.angle_beta   90.00
_cell.angle_gamma   90.00
#
_symmetry.space_group_name_H-M   'P 1'
#
loop_
_entity.id
_entity.type
_entity.pdbx_description
1 polymer ?
#
loop_
_entity_poly.entity_id
_entity_poly.type
_entity_poly.pdbx_seq_one_letter_code
_entity_poly.pdbx_strand_id
1 'polypeptide(L)'
;MLLPLNANRYLLGTFLTFNMQIMRSSFRYNIFFVLLYLIGICFAGCNEDSKPVNNHVTEKVNITDLFLSYTDSVAKLPLNSFNKAGIVSLNKTFADKLPLTIYNGKQESDDKNIIVQAYQNNNTAAISAGMILLVPKSITDSLHVGDFTHRFGNIKKEESISVTEQPLPVEINIDAHTSIKLTFNNNEKLDRAQVTMVEVLKYR
;
A
#
# COMPACT_ATOMS: atom_id res chain seq x y z
N MET A 1 -54.70 -70.85 -24.58
CA MET A 1 -56.01 -70.29 -24.94
C MET A 1 -55.76 -68.97 -25.66
N LEU A 2 -56.18 -68.85 -26.92
CA LEU A 2 -56.40 -67.63 -27.72
C LEU A 2 -55.37 -66.47 -27.71
N LEU A 3 -54.63 -66.38 -28.82
CA LEU A 3 -54.38 -65.11 -29.56
C LEU A 3 -55.73 -64.48 -30.00
N PRO A 4 -55.85 -63.18 -30.42
CA PRO A 4 -54.88 -62.39 -31.22
C PRO A 4 -54.81 -60.89 -30.78
N LEU A 5 -54.45 -59.83 -31.53
CA LEU A 5 -54.08 -59.57 -32.95
C LEU A 5 -53.32 -58.21 -33.07
N ASN A 6 -52.58 -58.03 -34.18
CA ASN A 6 -52.45 -56.79 -35.01
C ASN A 6 -51.27 -55.79 -34.83
N ALA A 7 -50.38 -55.81 -35.84
CA ALA A 7 -49.83 -54.69 -36.66
C ALA A 7 -49.21 -53.42 -36.00
N ASN A 8 -48.26 -52.70 -36.63
CA ASN A 8 -48.04 -52.50 -38.07
C ASN A 8 -46.60 -52.00 -38.39
N ARG A 9 -46.10 -52.29 -39.61
CA ARG A 9 -45.07 -51.58 -40.45
C ARG A 9 -44.01 -50.67 -39.76
N TYR A 10 -42.72 -50.71 -40.10
CA TYR A 10 -42.16 -50.52 -41.45
C TYR A 10 -40.72 -51.04 -41.61
N LEU A 11 -40.45 -51.65 -42.77
CA LEU A 11 -39.11 -51.83 -43.36
C LEU A 11 -38.73 -50.61 -44.23
N LEU A 12 -37.41 -50.47 -44.47
CA LEU A 12 -36.66 -49.53 -45.33
C LEU A 12 -35.95 -48.35 -44.62
N GLY A 13 -34.64 -48.22 -44.86
CA GLY A 13 -33.90 -46.96 -44.58
C GLY A 13 -32.39 -47.08 -44.29
N THR A 14 -31.91 -48.24 -43.83
CA THR A 14 -30.54 -48.38 -43.29
C THR A 14 -29.46 -48.69 -44.34
N PHE A 15 -29.27 -47.83 -45.36
CA PHE A 15 -28.11 -47.94 -46.27
C PHE A 15 -27.59 -46.63 -46.90
N LEU A 16 -28.01 -45.43 -46.44
CA LEU A 16 -27.69 -44.16 -47.12
C LEU A 16 -27.06 -43.06 -46.25
N THR A 17 -26.54 -43.38 -45.07
CA THR A 17 -25.95 -42.39 -44.14
C THR A 17 -24.44 -42.54 -43.90
N PHE A 18 -23.76 -43.56 -44.45
CA PHE A 18 -22.36 -43.86 -44.09
C PHE A 18 -21.29 -43.24 -45.00
N ASN A 19 -21.64 -42.67 -46.16
CA ASN A 19 -20.66 -42.16 -47.15
C ASN A 19 -20.63 -40.62 -47.33
N MET A 20 -21.40 -39.84 -46.56
CA MET A 20 -21.46 -38.37 -46.72
C MET A 20 -20.97 -37.58 -45.49
N GLN A 21 -19.99 -38.11 -44.75
CA GLN A 21 -19.28 -37.36 -43.70
C GLN A 21 -17.76 -37.21 -43.92
N ILE A 22 -17.12 -38.05 -44.74
CA ILE A 22 -15.65 -38.06 -44.90
C ILE A 22 -15.14 -36.94 -45.83
N MET A 23 -15.99 -36.38 -46.71
CA MET A 23 -15.58 -35.41 -47.73
C MET A 23 -15.92 -33.93 -47.40
N ARG A 24 -16.24 -33.61 -46.14
CA ARG A 24 -16.39 -32.22 -45.65
C ARG A 24 -15.33 -31.79 -44.63
N SER A 25 -14.47 -32.72 -44.17
CA SER A 25 -13.49 -32.45 -43.10
C SER A 25 -12.14 -31.89 -43.60
N SER A 26 -11.80 -32.06 -44.88
CA SER A 26 -10.48 -31.66 -45.42
C SER A 26 -10.36 -30.16 -45.74
N PHE A 27 -11.47 -29.45 -45.92
CA PHE A 27 -11.46 -28.05 -46.39
C PHE A 27 -11.29 -27.01 -45.27
N ARG A 28 -11.44 -27.41 -44.00
CA ARG A 28 -11.35 -26.49 -42.84
C ARG A 28 -9.96 -26.41 -42.21
N TYR A 29 -9.10 -27.42 -42.41
CA TYR A 29 -7.75 -27.42 -41.82
C TYR A 29 -6.76 -26.47 -42.52
N ASN A 30 -6.91 -26.20 -43.82
CA ASN A 30 -5.98 -25.32 -44.55
C ASN A 30 -6.11 -23.83 -44.18
N ILE A 31 -7.30 -23.35 -43.78
CA ILE A 31 -7.49 -21.95 -43.38
C ILE A 31 -6.76 -21.63 -42.07
N PHE A 32 -6.77 -22.54 -41.09
CA PHE A 32 -6.08 -22.34 -39.82
C PHE A 32 -4.55 -22.25 -39.97
N PHE A 33 -3.95 -23.01 -40.88
CA PHE A 33 -2.50 -22.94 -41.13
C PHE A 33 -2.08 -21.62 -41.79
N VAL A 34 -2.86 -21.10 -42.75
CA VAL A 34 -2.56 -19.79 -43.38
C VAL A 34 -2.72 -18.65 -42.37
N LEU A 35 -3.73 -18.71 -41.49
CA LEU A 35 -3.93 -17.70 -40.45
C LEU A 35 -2.80 -17.68 -39.41
N LEU A 36 -2.32 -18.86 -38.98
CA LEU A 36 -1.19 -18.97 -38.05
C LEU A 36 0.13 -18.46 -38.66
N TYR A 37 0.36 -18.70 -39.95
CA TYR A 37 1.57 -18.21 -40.62
C TYR A 37 1.63 -16.67 -40.71
N LEU A 38 0.48 -16.02 -40.92
CA LEU A 38 0.37 -14.56 -40.92
C LEU A 38 0.60 -13.93 -39.53
N ILE A 39 0.19 -14.60 -38.45
CA ILE A 39 0.43 -14.12 -37.08
C ILE A 39 1.92 -14.27 -36.69
N GLY A 40 2.62 -15.28 -37.22
CA GLY A 40 4.05 -15.50 -36.96
C GLY A 40 4.97 -14.40 -37.49
N ILE A 41 4.60 -13.73 -38.59
CA ILE A 41 5.44 -12.70 -39.22
C ILE A 41 5.43 -11.38 -38.42
N CYS A 42 4.42 -11.14 -37.58
CA CYS A 42 4.35 -9.98 -36.68
C CYS A 42 5.36 -10.01 -35.51
N PHE A 43 6.04 -11.15 -35.27
CA PHE A 43 7.04 -11.30 -34.19
C PHE A 43 8.49 -11.37 -34.69
N ALA A 44 8.73 -11.25 -36.00
CA ALA A 44 10.06 -11.35 -36.62
C ALA A 44 10.55 -10.02 -37.22
N GLY A 45 10.09 -8.88 -36.69
CA GLY A 45 10.19 -7.56 -37.35
C GLY A 45 10.38 -6.36 -36.43
N CYS A 46 11.14 -6.49 -35.34
CA CYS A 46 11.66 -5.35 -34.57
C CYS A 46 13.04 -5.66 -33.97
N ASN A 47 14.05 -5.80 -34.84
CA ASN A 47 15.44 -5.52 -34.44
C ASN A 47 15.64 -4.00 -34.51
N GLU A 48 15.17 -3.28 -33.50
CA GLU A 48 15.86 -2.05 -33.09
C GLU A 48 16.92 -2.45 -32.08
N ASP A 49 18.17 -2.01 -32.31
CA ASP A 49 19.27 -2.07 -31.35
C ASP A 49 18.98 -1.13 -30.18
N SER A 50 18.00 -1.52 -29.37
CA SER A 50 17.80 -1.00 -28.03
C SER A 50 18.94 -1.52 -27.16
N LYS A 51 20.07 -0.79 -27.21
CA LYS A 51 20.95 -0.68 -26.04
C LYS A 51 20.05 -0.52 -24.82
N PRO A 52 20.33 -1.18 -23.69
CA PRO A 52 19.63 -0.91 -22.45
C PRO A 52 19.97 0.53 -22.03
N VAL A 53 19.17 1.48 -22.52
CA VAL A 53 19.01 2.76 -21.87
C VAL A 53 18.39 2.39 -20.55
N ASN A 54 19.24 2.30 -19.52
CA ASN A 54 18.83 2.29 -18.14
C ASN A 54 18.11 3.62 -17.91
N ASN A 55 16.84 3.65 -18.26
CA ASN A 55 15.85 4.59 -17.79
C ASN A 55 15.72 4.33 -16.29
N HIS A 56 16.74 4.79 -15.56
CA HIS A 56 16.57 5.23 -14.19
C HIS A 56 15.69 6.48 -14.28
N VAL A 57 14.40 6.26 -14.56
CA VAL A 57 13.35 7.10 -14.04
C VAL A 57 13.53 6.96 -12.54
N THR A 58 14.31 7.87 -11.98
CA THR A 58 14.45 8.02 -10.54
C THR A 58 13.06 8.35 -10.05
N GLU A 59 12.33 7.32 -9.63
CA GLU A 59 11.02 7.43 -9.05
C GLU A 59 11.11 8.51 -8.00
N LYS A 60 10.40 9.61 -8.21
CA LYS A 60 10.48 10.79 -7.36
C LYS A 60 9.76 10.44 -6.07
N VAL A 61 10.47 9.74 -5.18
CA VAL A 61 9.90 9.15 -3.97
C VAL A 61 9.17 10.24 -3.22
N ASN A 62 7.88 10.02 -2.99
CA ASN A 62 7.02 11.02 -2.39
C ASN A 62 7.51 11.31 -0.96
N ILE A 63 7.52 12.59 -0.58
CA ILE A 63 7.94 13.01 0.75
C ILE A 63 7.04 12.39 1.84
N THR A 64 5.75 12.22 1.54
CA THR A 64 4.77 11.50 2.37
C THR A 64 5.19 10.04 2.57
N ASP A 65 5.51 9.30 1.51
CA ASP A 65 5.93 7.89 1.60
C ASP A 65 7.26 7.71 2.34
N LEU A 66 8.20 8.64 2.16
CA LEU A 66 9.45 8.70 2.91
C LEU A 66 9.18 8.93 4.41
N PHE A 67 8.31 9.89 4.74
CA PHE A 67 7.95 10.21 6.13
C PHE A 67 7.19 9.07 6.83
N LEU A 68 6.27 8.41 6.12
CA LEU A 68 5.58 7.22 6.62
C LEU A 68 6.54 6.05 6.82
N SER A 69 7.49 5.84 5.91
CA SER A 69 8.53 4.81 6.02
C SER A 69 9.51 5.08 7.17
N TYR A 70 9.83 6.36 7.41
CA TYR A 70 10.59 6.78 8.57
C TYR A 70 9.82 6.53 9.87
N THR A 71 8.54 6.94 9.94
CA THR A 71 7.66 6.69 11.08
C THR A 71 7.50 5.20 11.40
N ASP A 72 7.35 4.36 10.38
CA ASP A 72 7.35 2.89 10.49
C ASP A 72 8.67 2.36 11.07
N SER A 73 9.79 2.93 10.64
CA SER A 73 11.12 2.59 11.18
C SER A 73 11.29 3.03 12.65
N VAL A 74 10.73 4.19 13.04
CA VAL A 74 10.67 4.64 14.44
C VAL A 74 9.81 3.68 15.26
N ALA A 75 8.62 3.31 14.78
CA ALA A 75 7.73 2.35 15.44
C ALA A 75 8.40 0.97 15.64
N LYS A 76 9.28 0.56 14.72
CA LYS A 76 10.06 -0.69 14.83
C LYS A 76 11.29 -0.62 15.76
N LEU A 77 11.67 0.56 16.27
CA LEU A 77 12.76 0.65 17.26
C LEU A 77 12.38 -0.09 18.55
N PRO A 78 13.25 -0.98 19.09
CA PRO A 78 13.01 -1.65 20.35
C PRO A 78 13.14 -0.66 21.53
N LEU A 79 12.43 -0.93 22.63
CA LEU A 79 12.33 -0.02 23.79
C LEU A 79 13.69 0.41 24.35
N ASN A 80 14.68 -0.49 24.41
CA ASN A 80 16.04 -0.19 24.87
C ASN A 80 16.79 0.82 23.96
N SER A 81 16.40 0.92 22.69
CA SER A 81 16.93 1.84 21.68
C SER A 81 16.01 3.04 21.45
N PHE A 82 14.87 3.10 22.14
CA PHE A 82 13.87 4.16 22.01
C PHE A 82 14.29 5.39 22.83
N ASN A 83 15.42 5.98 22.42
CA ASN A 83 16.10 7.08 23.09
C ASN A 83 16.88 7.95 22.06
N LYS A 84 17.50 9.04 22.52
CA LYS A 84 18.25 9.98 21.67
C LYS A 84 19.35 9.33 20.83
N ALA A 85 20.04 8.31 21.33
CA ALA A 85 21.12 7.65 20.59
C ALA A 85 20.58 6.75 19.47
N GLY A 86 19.54 5.96 19.75
CA GLY A 86 18.90 5.10 18.75
C GLY A 86 18.26 5.88 17.62
N ILE A 87 17.57 7.00 17.93
CA ILE A 87 16.98 7.85 16.89
C ILE A 87 18.04 8.62 16.08
N VAL A 88 19.14 9.07 16.70
CA VAL A 88 20.31 9.61 15.95
C VAL A 88 20.89 8.55 15.01
N SER A 89 20.93 7.27 15.41
CA SER A 89 21.38 6.19 14.55
C SER A 89 20.42 5.95 13.38
N LEU A 90 19.11 5.96 13.64
CA LEU A 90 18.09 5.79 12.60
C LEU A 90 18.08 6.95 11.59
N ASN A 91 18.22 8.19 12.06
CA ASN A 91 18.20 9.38 11.19
C ASN A 91 19.30 9.35 10.13
N LYS A 92 20.45 8.72 10.40
CA LYS A 92 21.54 8.57 9.41
C LYS A 92 21.10 7.79 8.16
N THR A 93 20.14 6.88 8.27
CA THR A 93 19.59 6.08 7.16
C THR A 93 18.65 6.89 6.25
N PHE A 94 18.17 8.04 6.74
CA PHE A 94 17.20 8.91 6.09
C PHE A 94 17.71 10.34 5.84
N ALA A 95 18.94 10.68 6.24
CA ALA A 95 19.50 12.04 6.20
C ALA A 95 19.66 12.62 4.78
N ASP A 96 19.72 11.75 3.77
CA ASP A 96 19.73 12.07 2.34
C ASP A 96 18.33 12.22 1.72
N LYS A 97 17.28 11.87 2.47
CA LYS A 97 15.89 11.73 1.99
C LYS A 97 14.90 12.65 2.71
N LEU A 98 15.12 12.88 4.00
CA LEU A 98 14.26 13.68 4.87
C LEU A 98 15.07 14.75 5.61
N PRO A 99 14.56 15.99 5.72
CA PRO A 99 15.19 17.04 6.51
C PRO A 99 14.95 16.76 8.01
N LEU A 100 15.79 15.93 8.63
CA LEU A 100 15.64 15.45 10.01
C LEU A 100 16.58 16.19 10.97
N THR A 101 16.03 16.79 12.04
CA THR A 101 16.79 17.44 13.11
C THR A 101 16.37 16.89 14.48
N ILE A 102 17.34 16.64 15.37
CA ILE A 102 17.05 16.21 16.76
C ILE A 102 16.81 17.43 17.64
N TYR A 103 15.73 17.43 18.41
CA TYR A 103 15.44 18.49 19.37
C TYR A 103 16.59 18.67 20.38
N ASN A 104 17.05 19.91 20.53
CA ASN A 104 18.26 20.26 21.29
C ASN A 104 17.95 21.09 22.56
N GLY A 105 16.68 21.26 22.92
CA GLY A 105 16.25 22.10 24.05
C GLY A 105 15.95 23.56 23.67
N LYS A 106 16.21 23.96 22.43
CA LYS A 106 15.71 25.19 21.83
C LYS A 106 14.75 24.82 20.70
N GLN A 107 13.59 25.47 20.69
CA GLN A 107 12.68 25.39 19.55
C GLN A 107 13.18 26.36 18.47
N GLU A 108 14.17 25.93 17.70
CA GLU A 108 14.44 26.54 16.41
C GLU A 108 13.24 26.26 15.51
N SER A 109 12.51 27.31 15.13
CA SER A 109 11.47 27.25 14.09
C SER A 109 12.14 27.15 12.71
N ASP A 110 12.94 26.10 12.52
CA ASP A 110 13.37 25.73 11.17
C ASP A 110 12.19 25.02 10.51
N ASP A 111 11.28 25.83 9.95
CA ASP A 111 10.01 25.46 9.31
C ASP A 111 10.16 24.50 8.11
N LYS A 112 11.36 23.99 7.88
CA LYS A 112 11.76 23.05 6.82
C LYS A 112 12.11 21.66 7.37
N ASN A 113 12.45 21.54 8.65
CA ASN A 113 12.91 20.30 9.26
C ASN A 113 11.80 19.60 10.04
N ILE A 114 11.79 18.27 9.95
CA ILE A 114 11.12 17.39 10.89
C ILE A 114 11.93 17.41 12.19
N ILE A 115 11.34 17.93 13.26
CA ILE A 115 11.99 17.97 14.58
C ILE A 115 11.64 16.69 15.33
N VAL A 116 12.66 15.97 15.79
CA VAL A 116 12.53 14.66 16.41
C VAL A 116 12.96 14.72 17.87
N GLN A 117 12.05 14.39 18.78
CA GLN A 117 12.27 14.44 20.22
C GLN A 117 11.96 13.09 20.88
N ALA A 118 13.00 12.46 21.42
CA ALA A 118 12.86 11.28 22.27
C ALA A 118 12.56 11.69 23.72
N TYR A 119 11.65 10.97 24.39
CA TYR A 119 11.46 11.04 25.83
C TYR A 119 11.27 9.65 26.46
N GLN A 120 11.61 9.52 27.74
CA GLN A 120 11.34 8.32 28.54
C GLN A 120 10.45 8.70 29.71
N ASN A 121 9.50 7.83 30.04
CA ASN A 121 8.58 8.02 31.15
C ASN A 121 8.93 7.04 32.26
N ASN A 122 9.74 7.52 33.20
CA ASN A 122 10.27 6.72 34.30
C ASN A 122 9.26 6.53 35.46
N ASN A 123 8.05 7.09 35.32
CA ASN A 123 6.98 7.00 36.32
C ASN A 123 6.17 5.69 36.15
N THR A 124 5.21 5.42 37.03
CA THR A 124 4.34 4.24 36.96
C THR A 124 3.30 4.23 35.81
N ALA A 125 3.39 5.17 34.86
CA ALA A 125 2.51 5.23 33.69
C ALA A 125 2.59 3.97 32.80
N ALA A 126 1.55 3.73 32.00
CA ALA A 126 1.49 2.62 31.05
C ALA A 126 2.44 2.82 29.84
N ILE A 127 2.67 4.07 29.45
CA ILE A 127 3.66 4.47 28.45
C ILE A 127 5.04 4.46 29.11
N SER A 128 5.97 3.70 28.53
CA SER A 128 7.38 3.62 28.93
C SER A 128 8.25 4.70 28.28
N ALA A 129 7.98 5.02 27.00
CA ALA A 129 8.76 5.99 26.24
C ALA A 129 7.97 6.50 25.02
N GLY A 130 8.37 7.67 24.49
CA GLY A 130 7.74 8.31 23.33
C GLY A 130 8.76 8.98 22.39
N MET A 131 8.40 9.05 21.11
CA MET A 131 9.13 9.77 20.07
C MET A 131 8.17 10.74 19.38
N ILE A 132 8.36 12.03 19.59
CA ILE A 132 7.58 13.09 18.95
C ILE A 132 8.29 13.50 17.66
N LEU A 133 7.55 13.47 16.55
CA LEU A 133 7.94 13.95 15.23
C LEU A 133 7.06 15.17 14.92
N LEU A 134 7.62 16.38 15.06
CA LEU A 134 6.95 17.61 14.64
C LEU A 134 7.16 17.77 13.14
N VAL A 135 6.07 17.95 12.38
CA VAL A 135 6.10 17.98 10.92
C VAL A 135 6.12 19.43 10.44
N PRO A 136 7.08 19.83 9.58
CA PRO A 136 7.10 21.17 9.00
C PRO A 136 5.94 21.34 8.02
N LYS A 137 5.44 22.57 7.87
CA LYS A 137 4.27 22.87 7.03
C LYS A 137 4.42 22.36 5.58
N SER A 138 5.64 22.44 5.04
CA SER A 138 6.01 21.95 3.71
C SER A 138 5.78 20.44 3.49
N ILE A 139 5.61 19.66 4.55
CA ILE A 139 5.26 18.23 4.52
C ILE A 139 3.80 18.03 4.95
N THR A 140 3.34 18.73 5.99
CA THR A 140 1.94 18.71 6.47
C THR A 140 0.94 18.97 5.34
N ASP A 141 1.24 19.89 4.42
CA ASP A 141 0.35 20.20 3.29
C ASP A 141 0.03 18.97 2.39
N SER A 142 0.84 17.91 2.45
CA SER A 142 0.72 16.66 1.68
C SER A 142 0.55 15.38 2.53
N LEU A 143 0.43 15.52 3.85
CA LEU A 143 0.43 14.40 4.81
C LEU A 143 -0.88 14.40 5.60
N HIS A 144 -1.74 13.41 5.34
CA HIS A 144 -3.09 13.32 5.88
C HIS A 144 -3.25 12.12 6.81
N VAL A 145 -4.22 12.18 7.73
CA VAL A 145 -4.57 11.04 8.60
C VAL A 145 -4.90 9.77 7.80
N GLY A 146 -5.54 9.91 6.62
CA GLY A 146 -5.81 8.80 5.71
C GLY A 146 -4.57 8.06 5.22
N ASP A 147 -3.43 8.74 5.09
CA ASP A 147 -2.16 8.12 4.67
C ASP A 147 -1.61 7.21 5.79
N PHE A 148 -1.80 7.61 7.05
CA PHE A 148 -1.47 6.76 8.21
C PHE A 148 -2.42 5.58 8.34
N THR A 149 -3.73 5.75 8.16
CA THR A 149 -4.66 4.62 8.29
C THR A 149 -4.47 3.59 7.17
N HIS A 150 -4.09 4.04 5.97
CA HIS A 150 -3.67 3.16 4.90
C HIS A 150 -2.38 2.39 5.24
N ARG A 151 -1.37 3.05 5.81
CA ARG A 151 -0.05 2.44 6.10
C ARG A 151 -0.02 1.56 7.35
N PHE A 152 -0.72 1.98 8.41
CA PHE A 152 -0.60 1.44 9.77
C PHE A 152 -1.88 0.75 10.28
N GLY A 153 -2.97 0.83 9.53
CA GLY A 153 -4.28 0.27 9.90
C GLY A 153 -5.18 1.27 10.61
N ASN A 154 -6.36 0.78 10.99
CA ASN A 154 -7.48 1.63 11.40
C ASN A 154 -7.25 2.32 12.77
N ILE A 155 -7.74 3.56 12.87
CA ILE A 155 -7.89 4.29 14.14
C ILE A 155 -8.78 3.47 15.08
N LYS A 156 -8.35 3.32 16.34
CA LYS A 156 -9.11 2.61 17.37
C LYS A 156 -9.77 3.54 18.39
N LYS A 157 -9.32 4.79 18.47
CA LYS A 157 -9.78 5.76 19.46
C LYS A 157 -9.82 7.17 18.87
N GLU A 158 -11.01 7.75 18.85
CA GLU A 158 -11.24 9.18 18.81
C GLU A 158 -11.48 9.64 20.25
N GLU A 159 -10.55 10.40 20.84
CA GLU A 159 -10.75 10.94 22.19
C GLU A 159 -11.76 12.10 22.14
N SER A 160 -13.04 11.82 22.31
CA SER A 160 -14.09 12.84 22.32
C SER A 160 -14.24 13.48 23.71
N ILE A 161 -13.90 14.77 23.80
CA ILE A 161 -14.30 15.63 24.93
C ILE A 161 -14.66 17.03 24.44
N SER A 162 -15.57 17.67 25.19
CA SER A 162 -16.35 18.82 24.74
C SER A 162 -15.58 20.14 24.72
N VAL A 163 -15.80 20.94 23.66
CA VAL A 163 -15.50 22.38 23.51
C VAL A 163 -14.06 22.82 23.87
N THR A 164 -13.18 22.80 22.85
CA THR A 164 -12.23 23.90 22.54
C THR A 164 -11.66 23.66 21.13
N GLU A 165 -11.18 24.70 20.46
CA GLU A 165 -10.91 24.72 19.01
C GLU A 165 -9.72 23.86 18.52
N GLN A 166 -9.16 23.02 19.38
CA GLN A 166 -7.99 22.21 19.06
C GLN A 166 -8.43 20.79 18.63
N PRO A 167 -8.09 20.34 17.41
CA PRO A 167 -8.49 19.02 16.92
C PRO A 167 -7.94 17.91 17.82
N LEU A 168 -8.85 17.02 18.23
CA LEU A 168 -8.58 15.95 19.18
C LEU A 168 -7.66 14.90 18.55
N PRO A 169 -6.56 14.50 19.20
CA PRO A 169 -5.63 13.55 18.60
C PRO A 169 -6.25 12.15 18.48
N VAL A 170 -5.90 11.44 17.40
CA VAL A 170 -6.36 10.07 17.14
C VAL A 170 -5.26 9.05 17.34
N GLU A 171 -5.61 7.83 17.74
CA GLU A 171 -4.65 6.76 18.04
C GLU A 171 -4.84 5.52 17.13
N ILE A 172 -3.72 5.06 16.58
CA ILE A 172 -3.59 3.85 15.77
C ILE A 172 -2.66 2.87 16.51
N ASN A 173 -3.16 1.70 16.90
CA ASN A 173 -2.35 0.68 17.56
C ASN A 173 -1.64 -0.19 16.51
N ILE A 174 -0.31 -0.19 16.54
CA ILE A 174 0.54 -0.97 15.63
C ILE A 174 0.63 -2.42 16.12
N ASP A 175 0.87 -2.59 17.42
CA ASP A 175 0.96 -3.89 18.09
C ASP A 175 0.50 -3.76 19.56
N ALA A 176 0.78 -4.78 20.40
CA ALA A 176 0.39 -4.78 21.81
C ALA A 176 1.17 -3.79 22.69
N HIS A 177 2.35 -3.36 22.26
CA HIS A 177 3.28 -2.49 23.00
C HIS A 177 3.63 -1.20 22.24
N THR A 178 3.03 -0.96 21.05
CA THR A 178 3.33 0.20 20.20
C THR A 178 2.05 0.82 19.64
N SER A 179 1.89 2.14 19.79
CA SER A 179 0.87 2.92 19.08
C SER A 179 1.44 4.18 18.43
N ILE A 180 0.68 4.76 17.53
CA ILE A 180 0.94 6.06 16.91
C ILE A 180 -0.23 6.97 17.24
N LYS A 181 0.07 8.10 17.88
CA LYS A 181 -0.88 9.19 18.15
C LYS A 181 -0.63 10.32 17.15
N LEU A 182 -1.69 10.76 16.47
CA LEU A 182 -1.63 11.81 15.46
C LEU A 182 -2.29 13.07 15.98
N THR A 183 -1.62 14.22 15.84
CA THR A 183 -2.25 15.53 15.91
C THR A 183 -2.26 16.14 14.51
N PHE A 184 -3.41 16.71 14.16
CA PHE A 184 -3.70 17.22 12.83
C PHE A 184 -4.24 18.66 12.92
N ASN A 185 -4.55 19.29 11.78
CA ASN A 185 -5.31 20.53 11.74
C ASN A 185 -6.82 20.28 11.60
N ASN A 186 -7.64 21.25 12.00
CA ASN A 186 -9.09 21.09 11.94
C ASN A 186 -9.56 21.07 10.47
N ASN A 187 -10.22 19.98 10.06
CA ASN A 187 -10.75 19.76 8.71
C ASN A 187 -12.13 19.08 8.83
N GLU A 188 -13.03 19.33 7.89
CA GLU A 188 -14.41 18.80 7.90
C GLU A 188 -14.48 17.26 7.83
N LYS A 189 -13.38 16.61 7.40
CA LYS A 189 -13.28 15.14 7.37
C LYS A 189 -11.94 14.67 7.92
N LEU A 190 -12.01 13.71 8.84
CA LEU A 190 -10.84 13.17 9.55
C LEU A 190 -9.80 12.56 8.60
N ASP A 191 -10.22 11.79 7.58
CA ASP A 191 -9.33 11.18 6.58
C ASP A 191 -8.47 12.20 5.82
N ARG A 192 -8.98 13.44 5.69
CA ARG A 192 -8.34 14.56 4.99
C ARG A 192 -7.69 15.58 5.93
N ALA A 193 -7.73 15.37 7.24
CA ALA A 193 -7.06 16.25 8.18
C ALA A 193 -5.53 16.14 8.03
N GLN A 194 -4.85 17.28 7.93
CA GLN A 194 -3.40 17.32 7.67
C GLN A 194 -2.64 17.15 8.98
N VAL A 195 -1.67 16.23 9.02
CA VAL A 195 -0.94 15.86 10.24
C VAL A 195 0.20 16.84 10.50
N THR A 196 0.19 17.41 11.71
CA THR A 196 1.16 18.41 12.20
C THR A 196 2.16 17.80 13.17
N MET A 197 1.77 16.73 13.88
CA MET A 197 2.64 15.99 14.79
C MET A 197 2.27 14.52 14.82
N VAL A 198 3.30 13.68 14.86
CA VAL A 198 3.19 12.23 15.10
C VAL A 198 3.92 11.90 16.38
N GLU A 199 3.26 11.22 17.31
CA GLU A 199 3.88 10.71 18.52
C GLU A 199 3.83 9.18 18.49
N VAL A 200 5.00 8.54 18.39
CA VAL A 200 5.13 7.09 18.46
C VAL A 200 5.34 6.70 19.93
N LEU A 201 4.44 5.89 20.46
CA LEU A 201 4.40 5.50 21.87
C LEU A 201 4.84 4.05 22.06
N LYS A 202 5.62 3.79 23.11
CA LYS A 202 5.98 2.46 23.58
C LYS A 202 5.41 2.21 24.97
N TYR A 203 4.66 1.14 25.13
CA TYR A 203 4.06 0.70 26.38
C TYR A 203 4.97 -0.29 27.13
N ARG A 204 4.51 -0.78 28.28
CA ARG A 204 5.14 -1.88 29.02
C ARG A 204 4.75 -3.26 28.48
#